data_AF-A0A7U6KNJ1-F1
#
_entry.id   AF-A0A7U6KNJ1-F1
#
_cell.length_a   1.000
_cell.length_b   1.000
_cell.length_c   1.000
_cell.angle_alpha   90.00
_cell.angle_beta   90.00
_cell.angle_gamma   90.00
#
_symmetry.space_group_name_H-M   'P 1'
#
loop_
_entity.id
_entity.type
_entity.pdbx_description
1 polymer ?
#
loop_
_entity_poly.entity_id
_entity_poly.type
_entity_poly.pdbx_seq_one_letter_code
_entity_poly.pdbx_strand_id
1 'polypeptide(L)'
;MGSYIRAAGLNGFEELVRSYGKDPTNIFDRIGLIPSVIREPNSLIDHDKYINLLELAAIVCNEECFGLKLGAKQSIQTIGLIGVYMSKQTDIAKALLVAQKYIYSHAESFVFQINEVSDKLCELDVVRQNTQNIDRAQKSQLSICLIYNILKDLIGPKWRPEK
;
A
#
# COMPACT_ATOMS: atom_id res chain seq x y z
N MET A 1 0.03 -18.88 9.99
CA MET A 1 -0.23 -17.77 10.93
C MET A 1 -0.83 -16.64 10.09
N GLY A 2 -1.99 -16.09 10.46
CA GLY A 2 -2.58 -14.99 9.68
C GLY A 2 -1.69 -13.75 9.75
N SER A 3 -1.59 -13.00 8.64
CA SER A 3 -0.89 -11.70 8.60
C SER A 3 -1.90 -10.57 8.58
N TYR A 4 -1.59 -9.46 9.23
CA TYR A 4 -2.44 -8.29 9.32
C TYR A 4 -1.86 -7.07 8.61
N ILE A 5 -2.75 -6.16 8.21
CA ILE A 5 -2.42 -4.86 7.63
C ILE A 5 -3.28 -3.76 8.27
N ARG A 6 -2.72 -2.58 8.48
CA ARG A 6 -3.43 -1.41 9.00
C ARG A 6 -4.49 -0.93 8.02
N ALA A 7 -5.66 -0.58 8.54
CA ALA A 7 -6.78 0.00 7.80
C ALA A 7 -6.42 1.26 7.02
N ALA A 8 -5.40 2.01 7.47
CA ALA A 8 -4.83 3.12 6.71
C ALA A 8 -4.47 2.76 5.26
N GLY A 9 -4.11 1.49 4.97
CA GLY A 9 -3.86 1.00 3.62
C GLY A 9 -5.09 1.03 2.69
N LEU A 10 -6.29 1.27 3.22
CA LEU A 10 -7.54 1.52 2.46
C LEU A 10 -7.93 3.00 2.43
N ASN A 11 -7.03 3.91 2.82
CA ASN A 11 -7.31 5.34 2.74
C ASN A 11 -7.71 5.72 1.30
N GLY A 12 -8.84 6.42 1.16
CA GLY A 12 -9.43 6.79 -0.13
C GLY A 12 -10.30 5.72 -0.80
N PHE A 13 -10.44 4.52 -0.23
CA PHE A 13 -11.17 3.40 -0.84
C PHE A 13 -12.64 3.74 -1.09
N GLU A 14 -13.37 4.16 -0.07
CA GLU A 14 -14.80 4.41 -0.21
C GLU A 14 -15.10 5.56 -1.19
N GLU A 15 -14.27 6.62 -1.17
CA GLU A 15 -14.36 7.73 -2.12
C GLU A 15 -14.13 7.25 -3.55
N LEU A 16 -13.10 6.41 -3.76
CA LEU A 16 -12.81 5.85 -5.07
C LEU A 16 -13.96 4.98 -5.58
N VAL A 17 -14.49 4.08 -4.75
CA VAL A 17 -15.63 3.21 -5.14
C VAL A 17 -16.86 4.07 -5.51
N ARG A 18 -17.16 5.10 -4.71
CA ARG A 18 -18.27 6.03 -4.98
C ARG A 18 -18.07 6.80 -6.29
N SER A 19 -16.83 7.13 -6.66
CA SER A 19 -16.54 7.81 -7.93
C SER A 19 -16.91 6.98 -9.18
N TYR A 20 -17.05 5.66 -9.04
CA TYR A 20 -17.57 4.76 -10.08
C TYR A 20 -19.10 4.55 -10.00
N GLY A 21 -19.80 5.30 -9.14
CA GLY A 21 -21.24 5.13 -8.91
C GLY A 21 -21.59 3.82 -8.19
N LYS A 22 -20.64 3.23 -7.46
CA LYS A 22 -20.83 1.98 -6.70
C LYS A 22 -20.93 2.27 -5.21
N ASP A 23 -21.63 1.39 -4.48
CA ASP A 23 -21.72 1.45 -3.03
C ASP A 23 -20.62 0.58 -2.40
N PRO A 24 -19.68 1.16 -1.63
CA PRO A 24 -18.62 0.41 -0.96
C PRO A 24 -19.15 -0.60 0.07
N THR A 25 -20.33 -0.37 0.66
CA THR A 25 -20.94 -1.28 1.66
C THR A 25 -21.16 -2.67 1.07
N ASN A 26 -21.67 -2.76 -0.16
CA ASN A 26 -21.87 -4.02 -0.87
C ASN A 26 -20.57 -4.82 -1.05
N ILE A 27 -19.42 -4.14 -1.17
CA ILE A 27 -18.12 -4.79 -1.31
C ILE A 27 -17.65 -5.28 0.07
N PHE A 28 -17.77 -4.46 1.11
CA PHE A 28 -17.42 -4.84 2.48
C PHE A 28 -18.22 -6.04 2.97
N ASP A 29 -19.53 -6.06 2.73
CA ASP A 29 -20.42 -7.15 3.14
C ASP A 29 -20.01 -8.49 2.52
N ARG A 30 -19.63 -8.49 1.23
CA ARG A 30 -19.16 -9.69 0.52
C ARG A 30 -17.84 -10.25 1.05
N ILE A 31 -16.99 -9.39 1.62
CA ILE A 31 -15.72 -9.78 2.25
C ILE A 31 -15.90 -10.10 3.74
N GLY A 32 -17.04 -9.73 4.33
CA GLY A 32 -17.27 -9.81 5.78
C GLY A 32 -16.34 -8.85 6.55
N LEU A 33 -16.20 -7.62 6.05
CA LEU A 33 -15.53 -6.52 6.75
C LEU A 33 -16.58 -5.52 7.26
N ILE A 34 -16.42 -5.07 8.50
CA ILE A 34 -17.32 -4.07 9.09
C ILE A 34 -16.83 -2.69 8.67
N PRO A 35 -17.68 -1.81 8.08
CA PRO A 35 -17.24 -0.48 7.61
C PRO A 35 -16.65 0.42 8.70
N SER A 36 -16.95 0.21 9.98
CA SER A 36 -16.33 0.96 11.08
C SER A 36 -14.84 0.68 11.24
N VAL A 37 -14.37 -0.53 10.90
CA VAL A 37 -12.96 -0.93 11.02
C VAL A 37 -12.07 -0.07 10.13
N ILE A 38 -12.54 0.28 8.94
CA ILE A 38 -11.74 1.07 7.98
C ILE A 38 -11.66 2.56 8.33
N ARG A 39 -12.59 3.07 9.15
CA ARG A 39 -12.59 4.47 9.58
C ARG A 39 -11.53 4.77 10.64
N GLU A 40 -11.03 3.73 11.30
CA GLU A 40 -9.96 3.80 12.30
C GLU A 40 -8.64 3.36 11.67
N PRO A 41 -7.73 4.27 11.26
CA PRO A 41 -6.56 3.93 10.44
C PRO A 41 -5.58 2.93 11.09
N ASN A 42 -5.62 2.82 12.41
CA ASN A 42 -4.77 1.90 13.20
C ASN A 42 -5.40 0.52 13.41
N SER A 43 -6.65 0.32 13.03
CA SER A 43 -7.27 -1.00 13.08
C SER A 43 -6.53 -2.00 12.19
N LEU A 44 -6.48 -3.24 12.62
CA LEU A 44 -5.86 -4.33 11.87
C LEU A 44 -6.91 -5.08 11.06
N ILE A 45 -6.60 -5.30 9.79
CA ILE A 45 -7.41 -6.05 8.84
C ILE A 45 -6.63 -7.30 8.48
N ASP A 46 -7.32 -8.44 8.46
CA ASP A 46 -6.76 -9.68 7.92
C ASP A 46 -6.29 -9.45 6.46
N HIS A 47 -5.06 -9.83 6.17
CA HIS A 47 -4.43 -9.51 4.89
C HIS A 47 -5.15 -10.14 3.69
N ASP A 48 -5.70 -11.34 3.84
CA ASP A 48 -6.44 -11.99 2.76
C ASP A 48 -7.76 -11.28 2.50
N LYS A 49 -8.46 -10.82 3.56
CA LYS A 49 -9.61 -9.93 3.41
C LYS A 49 -9.25 -8.62 2.72
N TYR A 50 -8.12 -8.01 3.08
CA TYR A 50 -7.65 -6.79 2.42
C TYR A 50 -7.40 -7.00 0.92
N ILE A 51 -6.69 -8.07 0.54
CA ILE A 51 -6.44 -8.39 -0.87
C ILE A 51 -7.74 -8.68 -1.61
N ASN A 52 -8.59 -9.55 -1.06
CA ASN A 52 -9.84 -9.93 -1.71
C ASN A 52 -10.78 -8.73 -1.87
N LEU A 53 -10.76 -7.77 -0.94
CA LEU A 53 -11.48 -6.51 -1.06
C LEU A 53 -11.01 -5.69 -2.27
N LEU A 54 -9.69 -5.54 -2.46
CA LEU A 54 -9.14 -4.81 -3.60
C LEU A 54 -9.48 -5.47 -4.94
N GLU A 55 -9.34 -6.80 -5.03
CA GLU A 55 -9.69 -7.54 -6.25
C GLU A 55 -11.19 -7.47 -6.55
N LEU A 56 -12.05 -7.60 -5.53
CA LEU A 56 -13.49 -7.48 -5.71
C LEU A 56 -13.88 -6.05 -6.12
N ALA A 57 -13.22 -5.03 -5.58
CA ALA A 57 -13.49 -3.64 -5.95
C ALA A 57 -13.14 -3.36 -7.41
N ALA A 58 -12.02 -3.89 -7.92
CA ALA A 58 -11.67 -3.82 -9.34
C ALA A 58 -12.77 -4.41 -10.23
N ILE A 59 -13.33 -5.57 -9.85
CA ILE A 59 -14.43 -6.22 -10.58
C ILE A 59 -15.71 -5.38 -10.50
N VAL A 60 -16.13 -4.96 -9.31
CA VAL A 60 -17.39 -4.23 -9.09
C VAL A 60 -17.37 -2.86 -9.77
N CYS A 61 -16.23 -2.17 -9.76
CA CYS A 61 -16.04 -0.87 -10.40
C CYS A 61 -15.70 -0.98 -11.90
N ASN A 62 -15.45 -2.19 -12.42
CA ASN A 62 -14.97 -2.42 -13.78
C ASN A 62 -13.70 -1.58 -14.09
N GLU A 63 -12.70 -1.69 -13.21
CA GLU A 63 -11.46 -0.92 -13.27
C GLU A 63 -10.26 -1.83 -13.00
N GLU A 64 -9.49 -2.14 -14.04
CA GLU A 64 -8.32 -3.02 -13.94
C GLU A 64 -7.14 -2.38 -13.18
N CYS A 65 -7.08 -1.05 -13.13
CA CYS A 65 -6.06 -0.28 -12.42
C CYS A 65 -6.57 0.27 -11.07
N PHE A 66 -7.55 -0.39 -10.44
CA PHE A 66 -8.20 0.12 -9.24
C PHE A 66 -7.20 0.35 -8.10
N GLY A 67 -6.31 -0.61 -7.88
CA GLY A 67 -5.24 -0.53 -6.88
C GLY A 67 -4.27 0.62 -7.16
N LEU A 68 -3.92 0.84 -8.43
CA LEU A 68 -3.09 1.97 -8.84
C LEU A 68 -3.78 3.31 -8.50
N LYS A 69 -5.07 3.44 -8.86
CA LYS A 69 -5.87 4.64 -8.60
C LYS A 69 -6.10 4.89 -7.11
N LEU A 70 -6.22 3.83 -6.32
CA LEU A 70 -6.28 3.92 -4.86
C LEU A 70 -4.93 4.38 -4.29
N GLY A 71 -3.82 3.77 -4.71
CA GLY A 71 -2.48 4.17 -4.30
C GLY A 71 -2.15 5.62 -4.66
N ALA A 72 -2.70 6.14 -5.77
CA ALA A 72 -2.53 7.54 -6.17
C ALA A 72 -3.17 8.55 -5.19
N LYS A 73 -4.11 8.10 -4.34
CA LYS A 73 -4.70 8.90 -3.25
C LYS A 73 -3.90 8.80 -1.94
N GLN A 74 -2.85 7.99 -1.92
CA GLN A 74 -2.06 7.69 -0.74
C GLN A 74 -0.68 8.34 -0.81
N SER A 75 -0.10 8.59 0.36
CA SER A 75 1.19 9.28 0.50
C SER A 75 1.97 8.71 1.68
N ILE A 76 3.11 9.32 2.00
CA ILE A 76 3.87 8.96 3.22
C ILE A 76 3.05 9.01 4.51
N GLN A 77 1.95 9.76 4.54
CA GLN A 77 1.03 9.80 5.68
C GLN A 77 0.29 8.47 5.91
N THR A 78 0.07 7.69 4.85
CA THR A 78 -0.62 6.38 4.90
C THR A 78 0.09 5.38 5.80
N ILE A 79 1.43 5.43 5.87
CA ILE A 79 2.23 4.56 6.74
C ILE A 79 2.39 5.14 8.17
N GLY A 80 1.80 6.30 8.46
CA GLY A 80 1.71 6.89 9.79
C GLY A 80 3.07 7.25 10.40
N LEU A 81 3.29 6.86 11.66
CA LEU A 81 4.52 7.17 12.41
C LEU A 81 5.80 6.66 11.74
N ILE A 82 5.72 5.57 10.98
CA ILE A 82 6.86 5.08 10.19
C ILE A 82 7.26 6.15 9.16
N GLY A 83 6.30 6.69 8.42
CA GLY A 83 6.52 7.76 7.45
C GLY A 83 7.03 9.05 8.08
N VAL A 84 6.53 9.39 9.28
CA VAL A 84 7.08 10.51 10.06
C VAL A 84 8.56 10.26 10.38
N TYR A 85 8.92 9.07 10.86
CA TYR A 85 10.30 8.76 11.20
C TYR A 85 11.20 8.74 9.95
N MET A 86 10.71 8.22 8.82
CA MET A 86 11.39 8.29 7.52
C MET A 86 11.69 9.74 7.10
N SER A 87 10.72 10.65 7.23
CA SER A 87 10.88 12.06 6.85
C SER A 87 11.88 12.85 7.70
N LYS A 88 12.30 12.30 8.84
CA LYS A 88 13.30 12.91 9.73
C LYS A 88 14.72 12.37 9.51
N GLN A 89 14.89 11.43 8.58
CA GLN A 89 16.22 10.93 8.23
C GLN A 89 17.01 11.94 7.42
N THR A 90 18.34 11.86 7.50
CA THR A 90 19.23 12.80 6.82
C THR A 90 19.28 12.61 5.30
N ASP A 91 18.92 11.42 4.82
CA ASP A 91 18.99 11.01 3.43
C ASP A 91 18.00 9.86 3.15
N ILE A 92 17.79 9.59 1.86
CA ILE A 92 16.82 8.57 1.42
C ILE A 92 17.25 7.15 1.80
N ALA A 93 18.54 6.85 1.82
CA ALA A 93 19.03 5.51 2.16
C ALA A 93 18.65 5.17 3.61
N LYS A 94 18.87 6.09 4.56
CA LYS A 94 18.43 5.93 5.95
C LYS A 94 16.91 5.87 6.09
N ALA A 95 16.17 6.66 5.31
CA ALA A 95 14.71 6.57 5.29
C ALA A 95 14.21 5.19 4.84
N LEU A 96 14.83 4.61 3.80
CA LEU A 96 14.51 3.26 3.33
C LEU A 96 14.88 2.19 4.36
N LEU A 97 15.99 2.32 5.08
CA LEU A 97 16.32 1.42 6.19
C LEU A 97 15.30 1.47 7.33
N VAL A 98 14.75 2.65 7.64
CA VAL A 98 13.64 2.79 8.59
C VAL A 98 12.41 2.03 8.10
N ALA A 99 12.02 2.20 6.84
CA ALA A 99 10.92 1.44 6.26
C ALA A 99 11.19 -0.06 6.32
N GLN A 100 12.36 -0.52 5.86
CA GLN A 100 12.70 -1.94 5.85
C GLN A 100 12.60 -2.57 7.24
N LYS A 101 13.04 -1.83 8.27
CA LYS A 101 12.99 -2.29 9.65
C LYS A 101 11.58 -2.34 10.24
N TYR A 102 10.68 -1.40 9.90
CA TYR A 102 9.43 -1.21 10.64
C TYR A 102 8.15 -1.40 9.81
N ILE A 103 8.23 -1.57 8.48
CA ILE A 103 7.04 -1.65 7.62
C ILE A 103 6.12 -2.84 7.95
N TYR A 104 6.65 -3.89 8.58
CA TYR A 104 5.87 -5.00 9.10
C TYR A 104 4.78 -4.55 10.10
N SER A 105 4.99 -3.44 10.82
CA SER A 105 3.98 -2.86 11.73
C SER A 105 2.84 -2.15 11.00
N HIS A 106 3.01 -1.88 9.69
CA HIS A 106 1.93 -1.43 8.82
C HIS A 106 1.30 -2.59 8.06
N ALA A 107 2.09 -3.50 7.52
CA ALA A 107 1.65 -4.68 6.80
C ALA A 107 2.62 -5.85 7.05
N GLU A 108 2.20 -6.83 7.84
CA GLU A 108 3.07 -7.91 8.32
C GLU A 108 3.63 -8.79 7.20
N SER A 109 2.88 -8.94 6.10
CA SER A 109 3.27 -9.69 4.91
C SER A 109 4.16 -8.91 3.94
N PHE A 110 4.37 -7.61 4.17
CA PHE A 110 5.12 -6.75 3.27
C PHE A 110 6.60 -6.72 3.65
N VAL A 111 7.44 -7.24 2.75
CA VAL A 111 8.90 -7.26 2.90
C VAL A 111 9.51 -6.73 1.62
N PHE A 112 10.58 -5.95 1.74
CA PHE A 112 11.37 -5.53 0.60
C PHE A 112 12.87 -5.55 0.90
N GLN A 113 13.68 -5.72 -0.14
CA GLN A 113 15.13 -5.60 -0.09
C GLN A 113 15.58 -4.33 -0.80
N ILE A 114 16.71 -3.79 -0.35
CA ILE A 114 17.36 -2.63 -0.94
C ILE A 114 18.69 -3.11 -1.48
N ASN A 115 18.85 -3.12 -2.79
CA ASN A 115 20.12 -3.48 -3.43
C ASN A 115 20.78 -2.20 -3.92
N GLU A 116 21.97 -1.91 -3.41
CA GLU A 116 22.77 -0.78 -3.90
C GLU A 116 23.37 -1.13 -5.26
N VAL A 117 23.09 -0.32 -6.28
CA VAL A 117 23.64 -0.46 -7.63
C VAL A 117 24.81 0.51 -7.84
N SER A 118 24.69 1.73 -7.30
CA SER A 118 25.74 2.74 -7.27
C SER A 118 25.47 3.78 -6.17
N ASP A 119 26.33 4.79 -6.07
CA ASP A 119 26.18 5.95 -5.17
C ASP A 119 24.87 6.75 -5.39
N LYS A 120 24.22 6.58 -6.55
CA LYS A 120 23.02 7.32 -6.96
C LYS A 120 21.84 6.43 -7.34
N LEU A 121 22.02 5.11 -7.36
CA LEU A 121 21.01 4.16 -7.81
C LEU A 121 20.89 2.98 -6.85
N CYS A 122 19.65 2.70 -6.45
CA CYS A 122 19.30 1.49 -5.72
C CYS A 122 18.09 0.82 -6.37
N GLU A 123 18.03 -0.49 -6.25
CA GLU A 123 16.89 -1.31 -6.62
C GLU A 123 16.10 -1.70 -5.36
N LEU A 124 14.77 -1.67 -5.47
CA LEU A 124 13.86 -2.06 -4.40
C LEU A 124 13.09 -3.32 -4.80
N ASP A 125 13.51 -4.46 -4.27
CA ASP A 125 12.85 -5.74 -4.51
C ASP A 125 11.71 -5.95 -3.52
N VAL A 126 10.47 -5.85 -3.98
CA VAL A 126 9.30 -6.16 -3.15
C VAL A 126 9.03 -7.66 -3.18
N VAL A 127 9.26 -8.31 -2.05
CA VAL A 127 9.09 -9.77 -1.91
C VAL A 127 7.62 -10.07 -1.63
N ARG A 128 6.96 -10.77 -2.56
CA ARG A 128 5.62 -11.31 -2.33
C ARG A 128 5.72 -12.64 -1.60
N GLN A 129 5.24 -12.68 -0.37
CA GLN A 129 4.95 -13.94 0.31
C GLN A 129 3.56 -14.41 -0.11
N ASN A 130 3.43 -14.94 -1.33
CA ASN A 130 2.19 -15.56 -1.78
C ASN A 130 2.36 -17.08 -1.84
N THR A 131 1.73 -17.81 -0.93
CA THR A 131 1.78 -19.28 -0.90
C THR A 131 0.89 -19.93 -1.96
N GLN A 132 -0.02 -19.20 -2.60
CA GLN A 132 -1.04 -19.75 -3.50
C GLN A 132 -0.77 -19.48 -4.99
N ASN A 133 0.27 -18.72 -5.33
CA ASN A 133 0.64 -18.38 -6.73
C ASN A 133 -0.51 -17.80 -7.57
N ILE A 134 -1.49 -17.16 -6.91
CA ILE A 134 -2.62 -16.47 -7.57
C ILE A 134 -2.20 -15.03 -7.86
N ASP A 135 -2.44 -14.56 -9.08
CA ASP A 135 -2.19 -13.16 -9.40
C ASP A 135 -3.18 -12.25 -8.66
N ARG A 136 -2.62 -11.31 -7.90
CA ARG A 136 -3.32 -10.31 -7.09
C ARG A 136 -2.79 -8.96 -7.50
N ALA A 137 -3.22 -8.53 -8.68
CA ALA A 137 -2.70 -7.37 -9.37
C ALA A 137 -2.93 -6.09 -8.56
N GLN A 138 -4.09 -5.95 -7.91
CA GLN A 138 -4.50 -4.70 -7.29
C GLN A 138 -3.62 -4.30 -6.11
N LYS A 139 -3.25 -5.27 -5.26
CA LYS A 139 -2.29 -5.03 -4.16
C LYS A 139 -0.95 -4.51 -4.67
N SER A 140 -0.52 -5.02 -5.80
CA SER A 140 0.81 -4.77 -6.36
C SER A 140 0.88 -3.41 -7.01
N GLN A 141 -0.14 -3.09 -7.81
CA GLN A 141 -0.37 -1.76 -8.36
C GLN A 141 -0.42 -0.70 -7.25
N LEU A 142 -1.18 -0.97 -6.18
CA LEU A 142 -1.27 -0.07 -5.02
C LEU A 142 0.10 0.12 -4.37
N SER A 143 0.80 -0.99 -4.10
CA SER A 143 2.10 -0.95 -3.41
C SER A 143 3.13 -0.15 -4.21
N ILE A 144 3.25 -0.40 -5.51
CA ILE A 144 4.18 0.31 -6.39
C ILE A 144 3.85 1.81 -6.44
N CYS A 145 2.56 2.15 -6.55
CA CYS A 145 2.14 3.55 -6.57
C CYS A 145 2.44 4.27 -5.24
N LEU A 146 2.15 3.61 -4.11
CA LEU A 146 2.43 4.15 -2.79
C LEU A 146 3.94 4.32 -2.57
N ILE A 147 4.76 3.34 -2.95
CA ILE A 147 6.23 3.45 -2.88
C ILE A 147 6.70 4.65 -3.70
N TYR A 148 6.22 4.78 -4.94
CA TYR A 148 6.55 5.92 -5.80
C TYR A 148 6.18 7.26 -5.16
N ASN A 149 4.97 7.38 -4.58
CA ASN A 149 4.53 8.60 -3.91
C ASN A 149 5.39 8.92 -2.68
N ILE A 150 5.72 7.91 -1.86
CA ILE A 150 6.60 8.08 -0.69
C ILE A 150 7.99 8.57 -1.11
N LEU A 151 8.58 7.96 -2.14
CA LEU A 151 9.89 8.38 -2.65
C LEU A 151 9.85 9.81 -3.19
N LYS A 152 8.78 10.18 -3.89
CA LYS A 152 8.58 11.56 -4.37
C LYS A 152 8.39 12.56 -3.22
N ASP A 153 7.69 12.18 -2.15
CA ASP A 153 7.51 13.01 -0.95
C ASP A 153 8.84 13.24 -0.22
N LEU A 154 9.71 12.23 -0.16
CA LEU A 154 11.00 12.29 0.55
C LEU A 154 12.12 12.97 -0.26
N ILE A 155 12.23 12.67 -1.55
CA ILE A 155 13.33 13.14 -2.41
C ILE A 155 12.95 14.47 -3.07
N GLY A 156 11.66 14.63 -3.40
CA GLY A 156 11.12 15.83 -4.03
C GLY A 156 10.57 15.60 -5.44
N PRO A 157 9.88 16.62 -6.01
CA PRO A 157 9.00 16.45 -7.18
C PRO A 157 9.72 16.15 -8.49
N LYS A 158 11.04 16.40 -8.56
CA LYS A 158 11.89 16.15 -9.74
C LYS A 158 12.38 14.70 -9.84
N TRP A 159 12.35 13.94 -8.76
CA TRP A 159 12.78 12.54 -8.76
C TRP A 159 11.90 11.67 -9.67
N ARG A 160 12.52 10.70 -10.35
CA ARG A 160 11.86 9.70 -11.19
C ARG A 160 12.59 8.35 -11.00
N PRO A 161 11.87 7.22 -11.05
CA PRO A 161 12.51 5.90 -11.12
C PRO A 161 13.23 5.75 -12.46
N GLU A 162 14.34 5.00 -12.44
CA GLU A 162 14.99 4.53 -13.67
C GLU A 162 14.12 3.47 -14.35
N LYS A 163 14.27 3.33 -15.67
CA LYS A 163 13.49 2.40 -16.51
C LYS A 163 14.08 1.00 -16.56
#